data_AF-A0A1C5RWW6-F1
#
_entry.id   AF-A0A1C5RWW6-F1
#
_cell.length_a   1.000
_cell.length_b   1.000
_cell.length_c   1.000
_cell.angle_alpha   90.00
_cell.angle_beta   90.00
_cell.angle_gamma   90.00
#
_symmetry.space_group_name_H-M   'P 1'
#
loop_
_entity.id
_entity.type
_entity.pdbx_description
1 polymer ?
#
loop_
_entity_poly.entity_id
_entity_poly.type
_entity_poly.pdbx_seq_one_letter_code
_entity_poly.pdbx_strand_id
1 'polypeptide(L)'
;MRIEDMATWTVDQLKKEVVRLADERESNQHEILNLKEKIAEMDKSIDEMTLYIDSMKEKLKAISDSRPDTKWYDERHQSDCITINQLQTALDVMVDRYAQLRKIHGLN
;
A
#
# COMPACT_ATOMS: atom_id res chain seq x y z
N MET A 1 -18.24 41.94 -24.63
CA MET A 1 -19.10 42.82 -25.45
C MET A 1 -20.44 42.14 -25.65
N ARG A 2 -21.54 42.88 -25.65
CA ARG A 2 -22.89 42.34 -25.88
C ARG A 2 -23.24 42.50 -27.36
N ILE A 3 -24.07 41.60 -27.90
CA ILE A 3 -24.52 41.68 -29.30
C ILE A 3 -25.28 43.00 -29.57
N GLU A 4 -25.97 43.51 -28.55
CA GLU A 4 -26.68 44.80 -28.58
C GLU A 4 -25.75 45.98 -28.88
N ASP A 5 -24.48 45.93 -28.44
CA ASP A 5 -23.48 46.97 -28.67
C ASP A 5 -23.09 47.09 -30.15
N MET A 6 -23.37 46.05 -30.95
CA MET A 6 -22.99 45.93 -32.36
C MET A 6 -24.08 46.40 -33.32
N ALA A 7 -25.27 46.76 -32.82
CA ALA A 7 -26.41 47.18 -33.65
C ALA A 7 -26.14 48.47 -34.45
N THR A 8 -25.20 49.30 -33.99
CA THR A 8 -24.80 50.57 -34.62
C THR A 8 -23.51 50.46 -35.45
N TRP A 9 -22.92 49.26 -35.55
CA TRP A 9 -21.63 49.06 -36.19
C TRP A 9 -21.74 48.99 -37.71
N THR A 10 -20.68 49.47 -38.36
CA THR A 10 -20.49 49.32 -39.80
C THR A 10 -20.11 47.89 -40.15
N VAL A 11 -20.37 47.50 -41.41
CA VAL A 11 -20.02 46.16 -41.93
C VAL A 11 -18.54 45.84 -41.73
N ASP A 12 -17.63 46.80 -41.89
CA ASP A 12 -16.20 46.56 -41.75
C ASP A 12 -15.76 46.39 -40.28
N GLN A 13 -16.45 47.02 -39.33
CA GLN A 13 -16.25 46.75 -37.90
C GLN A 13 -16.71 45.34 -37.53
N LEU A 14 -17.86 44.92 -38.05
CA LEU A 14 -18.36 43.56 -37.87
C LEU A 14 -17.40 42.51 -38.43
N LYS A 15 -16.84 42.73 -39.64
CA LYS A 15 -15.82 41.82 -40.22
C LYS A 15 -14.59 41.67 -39.33
N LYS A 16 -14.06 42.78 -38.80
CA LYS A 16 -12.88 42.75 -37.91
C LYS A 16 -13.17 41.96 -36.64
N GLU A 17 -14.34 42.15 -36.06
CA GLU A 17 -14.72 41.44 -34.84
C GLU A 17 -14.97 39.96 -35.08
N VAL A 18 -15.55 39.58 -36.22
CA VAL A 18 -15.67 38.17 -36.61
C VAL A 18 -14.31 37.50 -36.71
N VAL A 19 -13.31 38.17 -37.31
CA VAL A 19 -11.93 37.66 -37.37
C VAL A 19 -11.34 37.53 -35.96
N ARG A 20 -11.46 38.57 -35.13
CA ARG A 20 -10.96 38.53 -33.74
C ARG A 20 -11.57 37.38 -32.93
N LEU A 21 -12.88 37.16 -33.06
CA LEU A 21 -13.59 36.06 -32.39
C LEU A 21 -13.19 34.69 -32.95
N ALA A 22 -12.89 34.60 -34.25
CA ALA A 22 -12.38 33.37 -34.85
C ALA A 22 -10.99 33.00 -34.30
N ASP A 23 -10.08 33.97 -34.21
CA ASP A 23 -8.74 33.78 -33.64
C ASP A 23 -8.82 33.39 -32.15
N GLU A 24 -9.67 34.08 -31.38
CA GLU A 24 -9.90 33.76 -29.96
C GLU A 24 -10.49 32.36 -29.78
N ARG A 25 -11.45 31.97 -30.63
CA ARG A 25 -12.02 30.62 -30.64
C ARG A 25 -10.96 29.57 -30.94
N GLU A 26 -10.09 29.80 -31.93
CA GLU A 26 -9.03 28.86 -32.30
C GLU A 26 -8.03 28.67 -31.15
N SER A 27 -7.58 29.77 -30.52
CA SER A 27 -6.71 29.73 -29.35
C SER A 27 -7.34 28.90 -28.20
N ASN A 28 -8.62 29.17 -27.89
CA ASN A 28 -9.33 28.44 -26.84
C ASN A 28 -9.50 26.95 -27.18
N GLN A 29 -9.68 26.60 -28.47
CA GLN A 29 -9.75 25.20 -28.90
C GLN A 29 -8.43 24.46 -28.69
N HIS A 30 -7.30 25.09 -28.97
CA HIS A 30 -5.98 24.50 -28.70
C HIS A 30 -5.74 24.31 -27.19
N GLU A 31 -6.13 25.27 -26.36
CA GLU A 31 -6.02 25.15 -24.91
C GLU A 31 -6.89 23.99 -24.38
N ILE A 32 -8.14 23.87 -24.85
CA ILE A 32 -9.03 22.76 -24.50
C ILE A 32 -8.42 21.42 -24.91
N LEU A 33 -7.80 21.33 -26.09
CA LEU A 33 -7.15 20.10 -26.55
C LEU A 33 -5.98 19.71 -25.64
N ASN A 34 -5.10 20.65 -25.31
CA ASN A 34 -3.97 20.44 -24.40
C ASN A 34 -4.44 20.01 -23.00
N LEU A 35 -5.49 20.64 -22.47
CA LEU A 35 -6.07 20.24 -21.19
C LEU A 35 -6.66 18.83 -21.22
N LYS A 36 -7.30 18.43 -22.32
CA LYS A 36 -7.79 17.05 -22.50
C LYS A 36 -6.67 16.03 -22.55
N GLU A 37 -5.57 16.34 -23.22
CA GLU A 37 -4.38 15.48 -23.25
C GLU A 37 -3.80 15.29 -21.85
N LYS A 38 -3.65 16.37 -21.08
CA LYS A 38 -3.20 16.31 -19.68
C LYS A 38 -4.12 15.50 -18.78
N ILE A 39 -5.45 15.63 -18.95
CA ILE A 39 -6.41 14.83 -18.20
C ILE A 39 -6.22 13.34 -18.52
N ALA A 40 -6.06 12.98 -19.79
CA ALA A 40 -5.84 11.59 -20.18
C ALA A 40 -4.53 11.01 -19.62
N GLU A 41 -3.46 11.82 -19.58
CA GLU A 41 -2.20 11.42 -18.94
C GLU A 41 -2.35 11.22 -17.43
N MET A 42 -3.08 12.11 -16.75
CA MET A 42 -3.38 11.99 -15.33
C MET A 42 -4.23 10.76 -15.03
N ASP A 43 -5.26 10.48 -15.83
CA ASP A 43 -6.10 9.29 -15.69
C ASP A 43 -5.26 8.01 -15.81
N LYS A 44 -4.36 7.94 -16.80
CA LYS A 44 -3.43 6.82 -16.93
C LYS A 44 -2.52 6.65 -15.71
N SER A 45 -2.00 7.75 -15.15
CA SER A 45 -1.18 7.70 -13.94
C SER A 45 -1.96 7.21 -12.72
N ILE A 46 -3.24 7.60 -12.59
CA ILE A 46 -4.14 7.13 -11.53
C ILE A 46 -4.39 5.63 -11.68
N ASP A 47 -4.61 5.12 -12.89
CA ASP A 47 -4.78 3.70 -13.14
C ASP A 47 -3.53 2.89 -12.74
N GLU A 48 -2.33 3.37 -13.11
CA GLU A 48 -1.06 2.75 -12.73
C GLU A 48 -0.86 2.72 -11.21
N MET A 49 -1.16 3.82 -10.51
CA MET A 49 -1.09 3.89 -9.05
C MET A 49 -2.10 2.97 -8.38
N THR A 50 -3.31 2.84 -8.93
CA THR A 50 -4.34 1.95 -8.42
C THR A 50 -3.89 0.49 -8.49
N LEU A 51 -3.34 0.06 -9.63
CA LEU A 51 -2.78 -1.28 -9.80
C LEU A 51 -1.63 -1.56 -8.81
N TYR A 52 -0.76 -0.56 -8.59
CA TYR A 52 0.32 -0.68 -7.61
C TYR A 52 -0.22 -0.84 -6.18
N ILE A 53 -1.21 -0.04 -5.78
CA ILE A 53 -1.85 -0.14 -4.47
C ILE A 53 -2.47 -1.51 -4.27
N ASP A 54 -3.18 -2.04 -5.27
CA ASP A 54 -3.81 -3.37 -5.16
C ASP A 54 -2.75 -4.49 -5.05
N SER A 55 -1.63 -4.38 -5.78
CA SER A 55 -0.48 -5.29 -5.58
C SER A 55 0.08 -5.23 -4.16
N MET A 56 0.16 -4.04 -3.56
CA MET A 56 0.62 -3.89 -2.17
C MET A 56 -0.38 -4.48 -1.17
N LYS A 57 -1.69 -4.32 -1.38
CA LYS A 57 -2.73 -4.92 -0.53
C LYS A 57 -2.62 -6.44 -0.53
N GLU A 58 -2.43 -7.05 -1.70
CA GLU A 58 -2.25 -8.52 -1.82
C GLU A 58 -0.99 -8.99 -1.08
N LYS A 59 0.13 -8.26 -1.21
CA LYS A 59 1.34 -8.57 -0.44
C LYS A 59 1.13 -8.45 1.07
N LEU A 60 0.44 -7.41 1.52
CA LEU A 60 0.15 -7.19 2.93
C LEU A 60 -0.74 -8.31 3.49
N LYS A 61 -1.75 -8.73 2.71
CA LYS A 61 -2.61 -9.86 3.05
C LYS A 61 -1.81 -11.16 3.15
N ALA A 62 -0.95 -11.45 2.19
CA ALA A 62 -0.09 -12.64 2.26
C ALA A 62 0.81 -12.65 3.50
N ILE A 63 1.38 -11.50 3.90
CA ILE A 63 2.16 -11.37 5.14
C ILE A 63 1.27 -11.64 6.35
N SER A 64 0.09 -11.03 6.41
CA SER A 64 -0.87 -11.21 7.50
C SER A 64 -1.27 -12.69 7.65
N ASP A 65 -1.62 -13.34 6.54
CA ASP A 65 -2.08 -14.73 6.53
C ASP A 65 -0.94 -15.72 6.84
N SER A 66 0.31 -15.37 6.54
CA SER A 66 1.48 -16.20 6.85
C SER A 66 1.94 -16.14 8.31
N ARG A 67 1.52 -15.11 9.05
CA ARG A 67 1.97 -14.88 10.41
C ARG A 67 1.11 -15.73 11.36
N PRO A 68 1.72 -16.58 12.22
CA PRO A 68 0.97 -17.26 13.26
C PRO A 68 0.25 -16.25 14.14
N ASP A 69 -0.98 -16.56 14.53
CA ASP A 69 -1.74 -15.72 15.44
C ASP A 69 -1.16 -15.80 16.87
N THR A 70 -1.61 -14.90 17.74
CA THR A 70 -1.16 -14.87 19.14
C THR A 70 -1.42 -16.21 19.84
N LYS A 71 -2.54 -16.86 19.52
CA LYS A 71 -2.93 -18.15 20.08
C LYS A 71 -1.89 -19.23 19.78
N TRP A 72 -1.37 -19.27 18.55
CA TRP A 72 -0.29 -20.18 18.18
C TRP A 72 0.95 -19.98 19.05
N TYR A 73 1.36 -18.73 19.29
CA TYR A 73 2.51 -18.44 20.15
C TYR A 73 2.28 -18.85 21.61
N ASP A 74 1.08 -18.61 22.13
CA ASP A 74 0.70 -19.01 23.49
C ASP A 74 0.74 -20.53 23.66
N GLU A 75 0.15 -21.27 22.71
CA GLU A 75 0.17 -22.73 22.68
C GLU A 75 1.59 -23.28 22.55
N ARG A 76 2.39 -22.67 21.67
CA ARG A 76 3.80 -23.04 21.48
C ARG A 76 4.61 -22.83 22.75
N HIS A 77 4.48 -21.67 23.38
CA HIS A 77 5.16 -21.35 24.64
C HIS A 77 4.78 -22.34 25.74
N GLN A 78 3.49 -22.66 25.88
CA GLN A 78 3.03 -23.65 26.86
C GLN A 78 3.66 -25.03 26.61
N SER A 79 3.68 -25.48 25.35
CA SER A 79 4.31 -26.75 24.95
C SER A 79 5.82 -26.76 25.26
N ASP A 80 6.52 -25.66 24.98
CA ASP A 80 7.95 -25.52 25.24
C ASP A 80 8.22 -25.54 26.77
N CYS A 81 7.42 -24.85 27.59
CA CYS A 81 7.51 -24.91 29.06
C CYS A 81 7.31 -26.32 29.61
N ILE A 82 6.34 -27.08 29.08
CA ILE A 82 6.13 -28.48 29.46
C ILE A 82 7.38 -29.31 29.15
N THR A 83 7.94 -29.13 27.96
CA THR A 83 9.15 -29.84 27.54
C THR A 83 10.34 -29.52 28.44
N ILE A 84 10.53 -28.25 28.79
CA ILE A 84 11.59 -27.80 29.71
C ILE A 84 11.45 -28.47 31.08
N ASN A 85 10.23 -28.48 31.64
CA ASN A 85 9.98 -29.09 32.95
C ASN A 85 10.26 -30.61 32.94
N GLN A 86 9.91 -31.29 31.86
CA GLN A 86 10.20 -32.72 31.69
C GLN A 86 11.70 -32.98 31.63
N LEU A 87 12.45 -32.18 30.86
CA LEU A 87 13.90 -32.29 30.77
C LEU A 87 14.59 -32.01 32.10
N GLN A 88 14.13 -30.99 32.83
CA GLN A 88 14.66 -30.67 34.15
C GLN A 88 14.43 -31.81 35.15
N THR A 89 13.22 -32.38 35.18
CA THR A 89 12.91 -33.53 36.04
C THR A 89 13.78 -34.74 35.70
N ALA A 90 13.99 -35.03 34.41
CA ALA A 90 14.86 -36.12 33.98
C ALA A 90 16.31 -35.90 34.41
N LEU A 91 16.80 -34.66 34.31
CA LEU A 91 18.13 -34.29 34.77
C LEU A 91 18.28 -34.48 36.28
N ASP A 92 17.31 -34.00 37.07
CA ASP A 92 17.31 -34.16 38.53
C ASP A 92 17.42 -35.63 38.94
N VAL A 93 16.61 -36.51 38.32
CA VAL A 93 16.67 -37.96 38.55
C VAL A 93 18.02 -38.56 38.17
N MET A 94 18.62 -38.12 37.07
CA MET A 94 19.94 -38.60 36.64
C MET A 94 21.05 -38.15 37.60
N VAL A 95 21.00 -36.90 38.07
CA VAL A 95 21.92 -36.35 39.07
C VAL A 95 21.81 -37.13 40.38
N ASP A 96 20.59 -37.40 40.86
CA ASP A 96 20.35 -38.18 42.08
C ASP A 96 20.90 -39.60 41.97
N ARG A 97 20.62 -40.28 40.85
CA ARG A 97 21.16 -41.63 40.59
C ARG A 97 22.68 -41.64 40.53
N TYR A 98 23.28 -40.63 39.90
CA TYR A 98 24.73 -40.49 39.83
C TYR A 98 25.35 -40.28 41.22
N ALA A 99 24.75 -39.43 42.05
CA ALA A 99 25.19 -39.20 43.43
C ALA A 99 25.12 -40.49 44.27
N GLN A 100 24.04 -41.27 44.13
CA GLN A 100 23.91 -42.57 44.79
C GLN A 100 24.99 -43.57 44.36
N LEU A 101 25.27 -43.65 43.05
CA LEU A 101 26.35 -44.51 42.53
C LEU A 101 27.71 -44.12 43.11
N ARG A 102 28.03 -42.82 43.15
CA ARG A 102 29.27 -42.33 43.76
C ARG A 102 29.39 -42.75 45.23
N LYS A 103 28.30 -42.63 45.99
CA LYS A 103 28.24 -43.05 47.40
C LYS A 103 28.50 -44.55 47.58
N ILE A 104 27.88 -45.40 46.75
CA ILE A 104 28.07 -46.87 46.81
C ILE A 104 29.52 -47.25 46.52
N HIS A 105 30.17 -46.55 45.58
CA HIS A 105 31.55 -46.83 45.18
C HIS A 105 32.61 -46.09 46.04
N GLY A 106 32.21 -45.39 47.11
CA GLY A 106 33.14 -44.68 47.99
C GLY A 106 33.82 -43.45 47.36
N LEU A 107 33.26 -42.92 46.27
CA LEU A 107 33.76 -41.75 45.55
C LEU A 107 33.10 -40.48 46.12
N ASN A 108 33.65 -39.91 47.21
CA ASN A 108 33.21 -38.60 47.75
C ASN A 108 33.31 -37.50 46.71
#